data_AF-A0A521AQZ7-F1
#
_entry.id   AF-A0A521AQZ7-F1
#
_cell.length_a   1.000
_cell.length_b   1.000
_cell.length_c   1.000
_cell.angle_alpha   90.00
_cell.angle_beta   90.00
_cell.angle_gamma   90.00
#
_symmetry.space_group_name_H-M   'P 1'
#
loop_
_entity.id
_entity.type
_entity.pdbx_description
1 polymer ?
#
loop_
_entity_poly.entity_id
_entity_poly.type
_entity_poly.pdbx_seq_one_letter_code
_entity_poly.pdbx_strand_id
1 'polypeptide(L)'
;MKNTILAILFCAIFQLGFSQNYVPSIKNNTELSYVCKLHGQTRSLTLLTKMEKDTLVFNLETRGVKSSIIISQKALKNGNALSFNQGEFSPVLALKPNETFFMISRLAYQDLVKTKKFIYNNTTYVLDEKTDNANVILDGKTIDAYHVLAQIDKTEMWIIKNPDFPLICKITENPLGINFTLVKIVDK
;
A
#
# COMPACT_ATOMS: atom_id res chain seq x y z
N MET A 1 -61.93 -13.85 10.12
CA MET A 1 -60.56 -14.39 9.94
C MET A 1 -59.93 -13.72 8.72
N LYS A 2 -59.32 -12.55 8.93
CA LYS A 2 -58.57 -11.76 7.94
C LYS A 2 -57.97 -10.60 8.75
N ASN A 3 -56.72 -10.24 8.51
CA ASN A 3 -55.99 -9.08 9.07
C ASN A 3 -54.92 -9.37 10.14
N THR A 4 -54.18 -10.47 10.03
CA THR A 4 -52.93 -10.67 10.80
C THR A 4 -51.80 -11.22 9.93
N ILE A 5 -51.68 -10.73 8.68
CA ILE A 5 -50.52 -11.00 7.82
C ILE A 5 -50.14 -9.71 7.10
N LEU A 6 -49.77 -8.66 7.85
CA LEU A 6 -49.19 -7.46 7.25
C LEU A 6 -48.26 -6.70 8.22
N ALA A 7 -47.57 -7.42 9.11
CA ALA A 7 -46.62 -6.82 10.05
C ALA A 7 -45.22 -7.46 10.03
N ILE A 8 -44.97 -8.47 9.18
CA ILE A 8 -43.66 -9.15 9.09
C ILE A 8 -42.92 -8.77 7.78
N LEU A 9 -43.58 -8.12 6.83
CA LEU A 9 -42.98 -7.79 5.53
C LEU A 9 -42.21 -6.45 5.49
N PHE A 10 -42.07 -5.75 6.62
CA PHE A 10 -41.39 -4.44 6.67
C PHE A 10 -40.02 -4.46 7.36
N CYS A 11 -39.59 -5.60 7.92
CA CYS A 11 -38.24 -5.75 8.50
C CYS A 11 -37.22 -6.39 7.54
N ALA A 12 -37.62 -6.75 6.32
CA ALA A 12 -36.73 -7.29 5.29
C ALA A 12 -36.21 -6.23 4.31
N ILE A 13 -36.38 -4.94 4.62
CA ILE A 13 -35.75 -3.86 3.87
C ILE A 13 -34.28 -3.81 4.28
N PHE A 14 -33.49 -4.61 3.55
CA PHE A 14 -32.14 -4.28 3.14
C PHE A 14 -31.27 -3.63 4.23
N GLN A 15 -30.79 -4.45 5.17
CA GLN A 15 -29.40 -4.26 5.58
C GLN A 15 -28.49 -4.70 4.42
N LEU A 16 -28.53 -3.97 3.30
CA LEU A 16 -27.34 -3.77 2.49
C LEU A 16 -26.44 -2.87 3.34
N GLY A 17 -25.82 -3.49 4.35
CA GLY A 17 -24.58 -2.95 4.87
C GLY A 17 -23.62 -3.00 3.70
N PHE A 18 -23.48 -1.89 2.97
CA PHE A 18 -22.26 -1.65 2.23
C PHE A 18 -21.16 -1.80 3.27
N SER A 19 -20.42 -2.91 3.21
CA SER A 19 -19.14 -3.01 3.90
C SER A 19 -18.32 -1.85 3.36
N GLN A 20 -18.25 -0.76 4.11
CA GLN A 20 -17.46 0.39 3.73
C GLN A 20 -16.00 -0.08 3.78
N ASN A 21 -15.38 -0.22 2.61
CA ASN A 21 -14.02 -0.73 2.52
C ASN A 21 -13.09 0.14 3.37
N TYR A 22 -12.26 -0.52 4.17
CA TYR A 22 -11.41 0.17 5.14
C TYR A 22 -10.29 0.91 4.41
N VAL A 23 -10.28 2.24 4.52
CA VAL A 23 -9.18 3.08 4.04
C VAL A 23 -8.28 3.42 5.23
N PRO A 24 -7.05 2.89 5.31
CA PRO A 24 -6.19 3.14 6.45
C PRO A 24 -5.72 4.61 6.47
N SER A 25 -5.84 5.27 7.62
CA SER A 25 -5.16 6.55 7.84
C SER A 25 -3.71 6.31 8.26
N ILE A 26 -2.76 7.02 7.66
CA ILE A 26 -1.36 7.02 8.10
C ILE A 26 -1.10 8.30 8.86
N LYS A 27 -0.81 8.18 10.16
CA LYS A 27 -0.51 9.30 11.07
C LYS A 27 0.77 8.99 11.84
N ASN A 28 1.22 9.91 12.69
CA ASN A 28 2.34 9.63 13.59
C ASN A 28 2.08 8.36 14.41
N ASN A 29 3.10 7.50 14.49
CA ASN A 29 3.08 6.22 15.20
C ASN A 29 2.15 5.15 14.60
N THR A 30 1.62 5.32 13.38
CA THR A 30 1.05 4.19 12.64
C THR A 30 2.17 3.19 12.33
N GLU A 31 1.97 1.94 12.74
CA GLU A 31 2.84 0.80 12.49
C GLU A 31 2.35 0.02 11.26
N LEU A 32 3.26 -0.20 10.31
CA LEU A 32 3.03 -1.02 9.12
C LEU A 32 3.88 -2.28 9.22
N SER A 33 3.27 -3.45 9.22
CA SER A 33 3.98 -4.73 9.23
C SER A 33 3.95 -5.37 7.85
N TYR A 34 5.12 -5.68 7.31
CA TYR A 34 5.32 -6.34 6.03
C TYR A 34 5.99 -7.71 6.23
N VAL A 35 5.66 -8.63 5.33
CA VAL A 35 6.45 -9.85 5.10
C VAL A 35 7.14 -9.69 3.74
N CYS A 36 8.47 -9.67 3.76
CA CYS A 36 9.32 -9.53 2.59
C CYS A 36 9.94 -10.89 2.23
N LYS A 37 9.93 -11.24 0.95
CA LYS A 37 10.66 -12.37 0.37
C LYS A 37 11.84 -11.83 -0.44
N LEU A 38 13.06 -12.16 -0.02
CA LEU A 38 14.33 -11.77 -0.64
C LEU A 38 15.04 -13.03 -1.11
N HIS A 39 15.11 -13.26 -2.42
CA HIS A 39 15.76 -14.44 -3.02
C HIS A 39 15.34 -15.77 -2.35
N GLY A 40 14.04 -15.93 -2.07
CA GLY A 40 13.46 -17.11 -1.43
C GLY A 40 13.47 -17.10 0.11
N GLN A 41 14.20 -16.19 0.76
CA GLN A 41 14.15 -16.04 2.22
C GLN A 41 12.99 -15.13 2.64
N THR A 42 12.21 -15.56 3.62
CA THR A 42 11.12 -14.75 4.18
C THR A 42 11.57 -14.03 5.44
N ARG A 43 11.30 -12.72 5.53
CA ARG A 43 11.61 -11.86 6.67
C ARG A 43 10.42 -10.96 6.99
N SER A 44 10.18 -10.72 8.28
CA SER A 44 9.24 -9.69 8.71
C SER A 44 9.96 -8.36 8.82
N LEU A 45 9.27 -7.29 8.45
CA LEU A 45 9.75 -5.92 8.50
C LEU A 45 8.64 -5.05 9.07
N THR A 46 8.99 -4.17 10.00
CA THR A 46 8.07 -3.22 10.60
C THR A 46 8.51 -1.80 10.26
N LEU A 47 7.56 -0.93 9.91
CA LEU A 47 7.78 0.49 9.72
C LEU A 47 6.92 1.27 10.72
N LEU A 48 7.56 2.04 11.60
CA LEU A 48 6.85 3.01 12.43
C LEU A 48 6.93 4.39 11.78
N THR A 49 5.77 4.94 11.44
CA THR A 49 5.64 6.23 10.74
C THR A 49 5.90 7.40 11.68
N LYS A 50 6.62 8.40 11.16
CA LYS A 50 6.79 9.71 11.78
C LYS A 50 6.71 10.78 10.70
N MET A 51 5.66 11.56 10.74
CA MET A 51 5.42 12.76 9.94
C MET A 51 6.18 13.93 10.56
N GLU A 52 7.09 14.51 9.80
CA GLU A 52 7.71 15.79 10.13
C GLU A 52 7.24 16.84 9.11
N LYS A 53 7.57 18.12 9.35
CA LYS A 53 7.04 19.24 8.56
C LYS A 53 7.20 19.03 7.04
N ASP A 54 8.36 18.53 6.62
CA ASP A 54 8.73 18.39 5.21
C ASP A 54 9.17 16.97 4.82
N THR A 55 8.94 15.97 5.68
CA THR A 55 9.33 14.58 5.44
C THR A 55 8.32 13.58 6.02
N LEU A 56 8.29 12.39 5.42
CA LEU A 56 7.80 11.17 6.06
C LEU A 56 9.02 10.34 6.43
N VAL A 57 9.12 9.95 7.69
CA VAL A 57 10.14 9.04 8.18
C VAL A 57 9.50 7.69 8.48
N PHE A 58 10.08 6.62 7.95
CA PHE A 58 9.79 5.27 8.40
C PHE A 58 10.94 4.77 9.27
N ASN A 59 10.67 4.58 10.56
CA ASN A 59 11.60 3.85 11.42
C ASN A 59 11.43 2.36 11.12
N LEU A 60 12.34 1.84 10.33
CA LEU A 60 12.39 0.46 9.87
C LEU A 60 13.06 -0.41 10.94
N GLU A 61 12.44 -1.56 11.21
CA GLU A 61 13.03 -2.63 12.01
C GLU A 61 12.83 -3.98 11.31
N THR A 62 13.93 -4.71 11.10
CA THR A 62 13.93 -6.07 10.53
C THR A 62 15.19 -6.82 10.95
N ARG A 63 15.07 -8.03 11.51
CA ARG A 63 16.19 -8.94 11.87
C ARG A 63 17.50 -8.25 12.30
N GLY A 64 17.44 -7.38 13.32
CA GLY A 64 18.63 -6.69 13.86
C GLY A 64 19.09 -5.44 13.11
N VAL A 65 18.49 -5.12 11.97
CA VAL A 65 18.63 -3.83 11.26
C VAL A 65 17.59 -2.85 11.80
N LYS A 66 18.06 -1.66 12.16
CA LYS A 66 17.23 -0.52 12.52
C LYS A 66 17.70 0.70 11.71
N SER A 67 16.80 1.33 10.97
CA SER A 67 17.13 2.49 10.16
C SER A 67 15.96 3.47 10.07
N SER A 68 16.25 4.77 10.10
CA SER A 68 15.30 5.82 9.79
C SER A 68 15.34 6.12 8.30
N ILE A 69 14.33 5.68 7.55
CA ILE A 69 14.21 5.94 6.12
C ILE A 69 13.47 7.27 5.93
N ILE A 70 14.18 8.31 5.45
CA ILE A 70 13.65 9.66 5.29
C ILE A 70 13.21 9.87 3.84
N ILE A 71 11.93 10.18 3.65
CA ILE A 71 11.31 10.48 2.36
C ILE A 71 10.90 11.94 2.33
N SER A 72 11.41 12.70 1.37
CA SER A 72 11.05 14.12 1.22
C SER A 72 9.61 14.32 0.73
N GLN A 73 8.97 15.44 1.08
CA GLN A 73 7.65 15.81 0.50
C GLN A 73 7.68 15.88 -1.03
N LYS A 74 8.83 16.25 -1.63
CA LYS A 74 9.01 16.24 -3.09
C LYS A 74 8.85 14.84 -3.66
N ALA A 75 9.46 13.84 -3.03
CA ALA A 75 9.33 12.43 -3.42
C ALA A 75 7.92 11.90 -3.19
N LEU A 76 7.28 12.22 -2.05
CA LEU A 76 5.89 11.82 -1.78
C LEU A 76 4.92 12.42 -2.81
N LYS A 77 5.19 13.65 -3.29
CA LYS A 77 4.35 14.31 -4.29
C LYS A 77 4.59 13.79 -5.70
N ASN A 78 5.86 13.74 -6.12
CA ASN A 78 6.25 13.60 -7.54
C ASN A 78 7.29 12.49 -7.79
N GLY A 79 7.56 11.64 -6.81
CA GLY A 79 8.50 10.52 -6.95
C GLY A 79 8.10 9.59 -8.09
N ASN A 80 9.10 8.99 -8.72
CA ASN A 80 8.95 8.05 -9.83
C ASN A 80 9.88 6.85 -9.70
N ALA A 81 10.46 6.65 -8.51
CA ALA A 81 11.30 5.51 -8.20
C ALA A 81 10.94 4.93 -6.84
N LEU A 82 11.06 3.61 -6.71
CA LEU A 82 10.92 2.87 -5.47
C LEU A 82 12.31 2.45 -5.01
N SER A 83 12.70 2.88 -3.81
CA SER A 83 13.91 2.39 -3.16
C SER A 83 13.63 1.03 -2.53
N PHE A 84 14.57 0.10 -2.70
CA PHE A 84 14.59 -1.20 -2.01
C PHE A 84 15.66 -1.28 -0.91
N ASN A 85 16.35 -0.15 -0.65
CA ASN A 85 17.40 -0.09 0.36
C ASN A 85 16.79 -0.03 1.77
N GLN A 86 17.12 -1.02 2.60
CA GLN A 86 16.59 -1.18 3.96
C GLN A 86 17.44 -0.46 5.03
N GLY A 87 18.48 0.29 4.62
CA GLY A 87 19.37 0.97 5.55
C GLY A 87 20.33 0.03 6.27
N GLU A 88 20.68 -1.10 5.67
CA GLU A 88 21.56 -2.15 6.26
C GLU A 88 22.89 -1.59 6.78
N PHE A 89 23.39 -0.53 6.13
CA PHE A 89 24.67 0.10 6.43
C PHE A 89 24.52 1.53 6.96
N SER A 90 23.30 2.00 7.24
CA SER A 90 23.09 3.36 7.74
C SER A 90 21.93 3.44 8.72
N PRO A 91 22.16 3.92 9.96
CA PRO A 91 21.09 4.20 10.92
C PRO A 91 20.07 5.23 10.41
N VAL A 92 20.47 6.10 9.47
CA VAL A 92 19.61 7.07 8.82
C VAL A 92 19.85 7.04 7.31
N LEU A 93 18.82 6.75 6.53
CA LEU A 93 18.87 6.71 5.08
C LEU A 93 17.95 7.78 4.50
N ALA A 94 18.51 8.88 4.02
CA ALA A 94 17.78 9.85 3.22
C ALA A 94 17.68 9.34 1.77
N LEU A 95 16.45 9.18 1.27
CA LEU A 95 16.21 8.77 -0.12
C LEU A 95 16.47 9.91 -1.10
N LYS A 96 16.73 9.56 -2.36
CA LYS A 96 16.83 10.58 -3.42
C LYS A 96 15.52 11.35 -3.56
N PRO A 97 15.54 12.58 -4.12
CA PRO A 97 14.33 13.41 -4.23
C PRO A 97 13.19 12.83 -5.09
N ASN A 98 13.45 11.77 -5.86
CA ASN A 98 12.46 11.06 -6.68
C ASN A 98 12.15 9.65 -6.18
N GLU A 99 12.78 9.20 -5.10
CA GLU A 99 12.64 7.87 -4.53
C GLU A 99 11.63 7.86 -3.36
N THR A 100 10.75 6.87 -3.40
CA THR A 100 9.74 6.56 -2.36
C THR A 100 10.04 5.19 -1.77
N PHE A 101 9.33 4.79 -0.70
CA PHE A 101 9.55 3.52 -0.01
C PHE A 101 8.22 2.88 0.38
N PHE A 102 7.98 1.64 -0.05
CA PHE A 102 6.72 0.89 0.14
C PHE A 102 5.43 1.61 -0.31
N MET A 103 5.54 2.67 -1.09
CA MET A 103 4.42 3.45 -1.62
C MET A 103 4.78 4.07 -2.96
N ILE A 104 3.78 4.42 -3.76
CA ILE A 104 3.97 5.28 -4.93
C ILE A 104 3.77 6.76 -4.53
N SER A 105 4.10 7.69 -5.42
CA SER A 105 3.84 9.11 -5.20
C SER A 105 2.39 9.46 -5.47
N ARG A 106 1.95 10.60 -4.93
CA ARG A 106 0.60 11.13 -5.18
C ARG A 106 0.35 11.41 -6.67
N LEU A 107 1.36 11.88 -7.40
CA LEU A 107 1.26 12.08 -8.84
C LEU A 107 1.05 10.74 -9.57
N ALA A 108 1.86 9.71 -9.25
CA ALA A 108 1.68 8.38 -9.85
C ALA A 108 0.31 7.77 -9.53
N TYR A 109 -0.20 7.96 -8.31
CA TYR A 109 -1.56 7.54 -7.97
C TYR A 109 -2.61 8.29 -8.79
N GLN A 110 -2.47 9.60 -8.97
CA GLN A 110 -3.37 10.39 -9.82
C GLN A 110 -3.33 9.94 -11.28
N ASP A 111 -2.15 9.65 -11.82
CA ASP A 111 -1.98 9.13 -13.18
C ASP A 111 -2.64 7.76 -13.32
N LEU A 112 -2.49 6.87 -12.32
CA LEU A 112 -3.17 5.58 -12.30
C LEU A 112 -4.70 5.74 -12.35
N VAL A 113 -5.26 6.64 -11.53
CA VAL A 113 -6.71 6.87 -11.48
C VAL A 113 -7.24 7.45 -12.80
N LYS A 114 -6.54 8.45 -13.36
CA LYS A 114 -6.99 9.20 -14.54
C LYS A 114 -6.72 8.47 -15.85
N THR A 115 -5.55 7.86 -15.98
CA THR A 115 -5.02 7.33 -17.24
C THR A 115 -4.88 5.82 -17.23
N LYS A 116 -5.24 5.16 -16.12
CA LYS A 116 -5.12 3.71 -15.92
C LYS A 116 -3.69 3.19 -15.99
N LYS A 117 -2.70 4.07 -15.85
CA LYS A 117 -1.27 3.71 -15.84
C LYS A 117 -0.43 4.75 -15.11
N PHE A 118 0.77 4.35 -14.72
CA PHE A 118 1.81 5.26 -14.22
C PHE A 118 3.19 4.70 -14.55
N ILE A 119 4.24 5.52 -14.37
CA ILE A 119 5.62 5.13 -14.62
C ILE A 119 6.41 5.18 -13.31
N TYR A 120 7.06 4.08 -12.96
CA TYR A 120 7.90 3.96 -11.78
C TYR A 120 9.11 3.07 -12.06
N ASN A 121 10.30 3.43 -11.58
CA ASN A 121 11.55 2.71 -11.88
C ASN A 121 11.77 2.50 -13.39
N ASN A 122 11.39 3.49 -14.21
CA ASN A 122 11.42 3.41 -15.68
C ASN A 122 10.51 2.31 -16.29
N THR A 123 9.63 1.70 -15.49
CA THR A 123 8.65 0.72 -15.93
C THR A 123 7.26 1.34 -15.99
N THR A 124 6.53 1.07 -17.07
CA THR A 124 5.10 1.41 -17.16
C THR A 124 4.29 0.32 -16.46
N TYR A 125 3.45 0.73 -15.51
CA TYR A 125 2.48 -0.12 -14.84
C TYR A 125 1.08 0.25 -15.32
N VAL A 126 0.28 -0.74 -15.71
CA VAL A 126 -1.09 -0.55 -16.23
C VAL A 126 -2.08 -1.23 -15.31
N LEU A 127 -3.21 -0.59 -15.05
CA LEU A 127 -4.31 -1.15 -14.28
C LEU A 127 -4.81 -2.45 -14.92
N ASP A 128 -4.91 -3.51 -14.14
CA ASP A 128 -5.58 -4.74 -14.54
C ASP A 128 -7.09 -4.57 -14.40
N GLU A 129 -7.76 -4.29 -15.52
CA GLU A 129 -9.22 -4.11 -15.54
C GLU A 129 -9.99 -5.44 -15.48
N LYS A 130 -9.30 -6.58 -15.54
CA LYS A 130 -9.95 -7.91 -15.44
C LYS A 130 -10.22 -8.33 -14.01
N THR A 131 -9.60 -7.67 -13.03
CA THR A 131 -9.84 -7.94 -11.61
C THR A 131 -10.90 -6.98 -11.07
N ASP A 132 -12.15 -7.43 -11.06
CA ASP A 132 -13.31 -6.66 -10.56
C ASP A 132 -13.13 -6.17 -9.12
N ASN A 133 -12.31 -6.86 -8.31
CA ASN A 133 -11.96 -6.48 -6.94
C ASN A 133 -10.55 -6.96 -6.57
N ALA A 134 -9.55 -6.08 -6.71
CA ALA A 134 -8.18 -6.33 -6.26
C ALA A 134 -8.02 -6.19 -4.73
N ASN A 135 -9.00 -6.66 -3.97
CA ASN A 135 -9.05 -6.44 -2.54
C ASN A 135 -7.92 -7.19 -1.82
N VAL A 136 -7.36 -6.55 -0.80
CA VAL A 136 -6.35 -7.15 0.07
C VAL A 136 -6.92 -7.30 1.47
N ILE A 137 -6.76 -8.48 2.06
CA ILE A 137 -7.18 -8.77 3.43
C ILE A 137 -6.03 -8.42 4.36
N LEU A 138 -6.23 -7.40 5.22
CA LEU A 138 -5.31 -7.04 6.29
C LEU A 138 -6.01 -7.19 7.63
N ASP A 139 -5.49 -8.07 8.50
CA ASP A 139 -6.01 -8.28 9.85
C ASP A 139 -7.54 -8.54 9.88
N GLY A 140 -8.03 -9.37 8.95
CA GLY A 140 -9.45 -9.69 8.79
C GLY A 140 -10.31 -8.58 8.15
N LYS A 141 -9.72 -7.43 7.80
CA LYS A 141 -10.39 -6.33 7.11
C LYS A 141 -10.10 -6.36 5.61
N THR A 142 -11.13 -6.15 4.82
CA THR A 142 -11.01 -5.97 3.37
C THR A 142 -10.61 -4.53 3.07
N ILE A 143 -9.51 -4.37 2.33
CA ILE A 143 -9.01 -3.08 1.85
C ILE A 143 -9.05 -3.07 0.34
N ASP A 144 -9.61 -1.99 -0.20
CA ASP A 144 -9.61 -1.77 -1.63
C ASP A 144 -8.21 -1.38 -2.12
N ALA A 145 -7.75 -2.06 -3.16
CA ALA A 145 -6.55 -1.71 -3.88
C ALA A 145 -6.80 -1.65 -5.39
N TYR A 146 -5.87 -1.00 -6.10
CA TYR A 146 -5.69 -1.17 -7.53
C TYR A 146 -4.67 -2.27 -7.77
N HIS A 147 -4.97 -3.19 -8.69
CA HIS A 147 -4.02 -4.16 -9.20
C HIS A 147 -3.40 -3.62 -10.49
N VAL A 148 -2.07 -3.60 -10.57
CA VAL A 148 -1.35 -3.09 -11.74
C VAL A 148 -0.29 -4.08 -12.18
N LEU A 149 -0.09 -4.17 -13.49
CA LEU A 149 0.85 -5.07 -14.16
C LEU A 149 1.96 -4.26 -14.83
N ALA A 150 3.21 -4.64 -14.59
CA ALA A 150 4.34 -4.14 -15.37
C ALA A 150 4.18 -4.53 -16.84
N GLN A 151 4.59 -3.64 -17.75
CA GLN A 151 4.53 -3.90 -19.19
C GLN A 151 5.80 -4.57 -19.74
N ILE A 152 6.87 -4.66 -18.96
CA ILE A 152 8.18 -5.15 -19.42
C ILE A 152 8.60 -6.49 -18.79
N ASP A 153 7.96 -6.88 -17.69
CA ASP A 153 8.23 -8.11 -16.95
C ASP A 153 6.93 -8.59 -16.28
N LYS A 154 7.02 -9.57 -15.37
CA LYS A 154 5.87 -10.18 -14.71
C LYS A 154 5.48 -9.47 -13.40
N THR A 155 6.10 -8.35 -13.06
CA THR A 155 5.87 -7.68 -11.78
C THR A 155 4.41 -7.24 -11.67
N GLU A 156 3.79 -7.60 -10.55
CA GLU A 156 2.45 -7.16 -10.19
C GLU A 156 2.51 -6.33 -8.92
N MET A 157 1.68 -5.30 -8.81
CA MET A 157 1.52 -4.54 -7.57
C MET A 157 0.06 -4.32 -7.19
N TRP A 158 -0.20 -4.31 -5.88
CA TRP A 158 -1.46 -3.89 -5.30
C TRP A 158 -1.24 -2.59 -4.52
N ILE A 159 -1.94 -1.53 -4.91
CA ILE A 159 -1.80 -0.19 -4.32
C ILE A 159 -3.10 0.17 -3.63
N ILE A 160 -3.07 0.46 -2.33
CA ILE A 160 -4.25 0.83 -1.55
C ILE A 160 -4.93 2.05 -2.20
N LYS A 161 -6.27 2.05 -2.27
CA LYS A 161 -7.06 3.20 -2.73
C LYS A 161 -7.08 4.32 -1.66
N ASN A 162 -5.91 4.86 -1.35
CA ASN A 162 -5.72 6.00 -0.47
C ASN A 162 -4.86 7.06 -1.19
N PRO A 163 -5.43 8.20 -1.64
CA PRO A 163 -4.70 9.22 -2.38
C PRO A 163 -3.64 9.96 -1.55
N ASP A 164 -3.80 10.02 -0.23
CA ASP A 164 -2.85 10.70 0.65
C ASP A 164 -1.60 9.84 0.89
N PHE A 165 -1.81 8.53 1.06
CA PHE A 165 -0.78 7.54 1.29
C PHE A 165 -1.03 6.28 0.44
N PRO A 166 -0.69 6.31 -0.86
CA PRO A 166 -0.90 5.18 -1.76
C PRO A 166 0.15 4.08 -1.52
N LEU A 167 0.02 3.42 -0.37
CA LEU A 167 0.86 2.31 0.05
C LEU A 167 0.75 1.16 -0.94
N ILE A 168 1.88 0.56 -1.27
CA ILE A 168 1.94 -0.71 -1.97
C ILE A 168 1.74 -1.79 -0.91
N CYS A 169 0.61 -2.49 -1.00
CA CYS A 169 0.26 -3.56 -0.07
C CYS A 169 0.80 -4.91 -0.53
N LYS A 170 1.14 -5.08 -1.81
CA LYS A 170 1.78 -6.30 -2.30
C LYS A 170 2.59 -6.03 -3.56
N ILE A 171 3.75 -6.66 -3.69
CA ILE A 171 4.51 -6.81 -4.95
C ILE A 171 4.83 -8.30 -5.14
N THR A 172 4.63 -8.82 -6.35
CA THR A 172 5.05 -10.18 -6.75
C THR A 172 5.82 -10.18 -8.05
N GLU A 173 6.59 -11.25 -8.27
CA GLU A 173 7.37 -11.48 -9.49
C GLU A 173 8.33 -10.34 -9.85
N ASN A 174 8.79 -9.59 -8.85
CA ASN A 174 9.79 -8.54 -9.04
C ASN A 174 11.12 -9.18 -9.49
N PRO A 175 11.72 -8.74 -10.62
CA PRO A 175 12.96 -9.31 -11.16
C PRO A 175 14.16 -9.12 -10.23
N LEU A 176 14.12 -8.17 -9.28
CA LEU A 176 15.14 -8.03 -8.24
C LEU A 176 15.09 -9.15 -7.19
N GLY A 177 14.09 -10.04 -7.24
CA GLY A 177 13.88 -11.08 -6.22
C GLY A 177 13.36 -10.53 -4.90
N ILE A 178 12.83 -9.30 -4.90
CA ILE A 178 12.31 -8.57 -3.73
C ILE A 178 10.80 -8.44 -3.84
N ASN A 179 10.09 -9.33 -3.16
CA ASN A 179 8.63 -9.31 -3.09
C ASN A 179 8.21 -8.97 -1.66
N PHE A 180 7.06 -8.32 -1.48
CA PHE A 180 6.57 -8.04 -0.14
C PHE A 180 5.05 -8.00 -0.10
N THR A 181 4.51 -8.25 1.09
CA THR A 181 3.08 -8.16 1.38
C THR A 181 2.90 -7.45 2.72
N LEU A 182 2.10 -6.40 2.73
CA LEU A 182 1.59 -5.75 3.94
C LEU A 182 0.64 -6.73 4.62
N VAL A 183 0.84 -6.99 5.91
CA VAL A 183 0.04 -7.95 6.68
C VAL A 183 -0.77 -7.30 7.79
N LYS A 184 -0.32 -6.13 8.28
CA LYS A 184 -0.97 -5.44 9.39
C LYS A 184 -0.73 -3.93 9.34
N ILE A 185 -1.74 -3.18 9.76
CA ILE A 185 -1.66 -1.74 10.04
C ILE A 185 -2.21 -1.53 11.44
N VAL A 186 -1.45 -0.89 12.33
CA VAL A 186 -1.86 -0.59 13.70
C VAL A 186 -1.62 0.88 13.99
N ASP A 187 -2.66 1.59 14.40
CA ASP A 187 -2.49 2.91 14.99
C ASP A 187 -2.08 2.76 16.47
N LYS A 188 -0.93 3.32 16.84
CA LYS A 188 -0.46 3.39 18.22
C LYS A 188 -0.74 4.75 18.86
#